data_AF-A0AAD9CAL5-F1
#
_entry.id   AF-A0AAD9CAL5-F1
#
_cell.length_a   1.000
_cell.length_b   1.000
_cell.length_c   1.000
_cell.angle_alpha   90.00
_cell.angle_beta   90.00
_cell.angle_gamma   90.00
#
_symmetry.space_group_name_H-M   'P 1'
#
loop_
_entity.id
_entity.type
_entity.pdbx_description
1 polymer ?
#
loop_
_entity_poly.entity_id
_entity_poly.type
_entity_poly.pdbx_seq_one_letter_code
_entity_poly.pdbx_strand_id
1 'polypeptide(L)'
;MFPNACHEAKELDTAGKNALNETIRAHLSKLQDRFNDYFPEKHGDDDWVRDPFGVEMESVTLPSNEESQLVELSCDRNKKHPQLSH
;
A
#
# COMPACT_ATOMS: atom_id res chain seq x y z
N MET A 1 -17.02 -9.07 -8.12
CA MET A 1 -17.39 -8.60 -9.48
C MET A 1 -18.89 -8.85 -9.63
N PHE A 2 -19.71 -7.83 -9.90
CA PHE A 2 -21.17 -7.95 -9.90
C PHE A 2 -21.66 -8.53 -11.24
N PRO A 3 -22.02 -9.82 -11.33
CA PRO A 3 -22.23 -10.50 -12.61
C PRO A 3 -23.48 -10.00 -13.37
N ASN A 4 -24.45 -9.46 -12.63
CA ASN A 4 -25.75 -9.06 -13.16
C ASN A 4 -25.87 -7.56 -13.46
N ALA A 5 -24.91 -6.74 -13.03
CA ALA A 5 -24.98 -5.29 -13.17
C ALA A 5 -25.07 -4.85 -14.65
N CYS A 6 -24.40 -5.57 -15.56
CA CYS A 6 -24.46 -5.30 -16.99
C CYS A 6 -25.78 -5.72 -17.67
N HIS A 7 -26.54 -6.63 -17.07
CA HIS A 7 -27.83 -7.06 -17.60
C HIS A 7 -28.92 -6.07 -17.17
N GLU A 8 -28.95 -5.71 -15.89
CA GLU A 8 -29.89 -4.74 -15.32
C GLU A 8 -29.73 -3.34 -15.95
N ALA A 9 -28.49 -2.92 -16.24
CA ALA A 9 -28.22 -1.65 -16.92
C ALA A 9 -28.77 -1.58 -18.37
N LYS A 10 -28.99 -2.72 -19.04
CA LYS A 10 -29.52 -2.76 -20.41
C LYS A 10 -31.03 -2.55 -20.45
N GLU A 11 -31.73 -3.06 -19.45
CA GLU A 11 -33.19 -2.98 -19.27
C GLU A 11 -33.68 -1.59 -18.84
N LEU A 12 -32.77 -0.70 -18.41
CA LEU A 12 -33.10 0.68 -18.07
C LEU A 12 -33.42 1.52 -19.32
N ASP A 13 -34.45 2.36 -19.19
CA ASP A 13 -34.77 3.39 -20.16
C ASP A 13 -33.69 4.49 -20.20
N THR A 14 -33.79 5.42 -21.15
CA THR A 14 -32.78 6.49 -21.32
C THR A 14 -32.62 7.34 -20.06
N ALA A 15 -33.71 7.64 -19.34
CA ALA A 15 -33.65 8.42 -18.11
C ALA A 15 -32.96 7.64 -16.99
N GLY A 16 -33.28 6.35 -16.83
CA GLY A 16 -32.63 5.48 -15.86
C GLY A 16 -31.14 5.27 -16.13
N LYS A 17 -30.73 5.14 -17.39
CA LYS A 17 -29.30 5.09 -17.79
C LYS A 17 -28.56 6.37 -17.41
N ASN A 18 -29.17 7.54 -17.60
CA ASN A 18 -28.57 8.81 -17.22
C ASN A 18 -28.41 8.93 -15.69
N ALA A 19 -29.44 8.55 -14.92
CA ALA A 19 -29.38 8.55 -13.45
C ALA A 19 -28.30 7.60 -12.91
N LEU A 20 -28.16 6.41 -13.52
CA LEU A 20 -27.10 5.46 -13.19
C LEU A 20 -25.71 6.03 -13.49
N ASN A 21 -25.53 6.67 -14.65
CA ASN A 21 -24.27 7.31 -15.01
C ASN A 21 -23.88 8.43 -14.04
N GLU A 22 -24.84 9.27 -13.65
CA GLU A 22 -24.60 10.32 -12.64
C GLU A 22 -24.22 9.72 -11.28
N THR A 23 -24.87 8.62 -10.89
CA THR A 23 -24.55 7.91 -9.64
C THR A 23 -23.13 7.33 -9.69
N ILE A 24 -22.77 6.64 -10.77
CA ILE A 24 -21.42 6.10 -10.96
C ILE A 24 -20.39 7.23 -10.92
N ARG A 25 -20.64 8.34 -11.63
CA ARG A 25 -19.74 9.50 -11.65
C ARG A 25 -19.55 10.09 -10.26
N ALA A 26 -20.63 10.25 -9.49
CA ALA A 26 -20.57 10.75 -8.12
C ALA A 26 -19.77 9.81 -7.20
N HIS A 27 -19.93 8.49 -7.35
CA HIS A 27 -19.14 7.52 -6.60
C HIS A 27 -17.66 7.55 -6.98
N LEU A 28 -17.33 7.62 -8.28
CA LEU A 28 -15.96 7.71 -8.74
C LEU A 28 -15.27 9.00 -8.28
N SER A 29 -15.98 10.14 -8.30
CA SER A 29 -15.46 11.41 -7.76
C SER A 29 -15.14 11.31 -6.27
N LYS A 30 -16.08 10.79 -5.46
CA LYS A 30 -15.85 10.59 -4.03
C LYS A 30 -14.72 9.62 -3.74
N LEU A 31 -14.58 8.58 -4.57
CA LEU A 31 -13.48 7.62 -4.43
C LEU A 31 -12.14 8.31 -4.73
N GLN A 32 -12.09 9.10 -5.80
CA GLN A 32 -10.90 9.89 -6.16
C GLN A 32 -10.52 10.87 -5.05
N ASP A 33 -11.48 11.57 -4.45
CA ASP A 33 -11.20 12.49 -3.35
C ASP A 33 -10.57 11.75 -2.15
N ARG A 34 -11.12 10.58 -1.80
CA ARG A 34 -10.62 9.74 -0.71
C ARG A 34 -9.28 9.08 -0.99
N PHE A 35 -8.90 8.91 -2.25
CA PHE A 35 -7.59 8.33 -2.59
C PHE A 35 -6.46 9.18 -2.01
N ASN A 36 -6.60 10.50 -1.98
CA ASN A 36 -5.61 11.40 -1.38
C ASN A 36 -5.58 11.29 0.15
N ASP A 37 -6.69 10.90 0.80
CA ASP A 37 -6.73 10.69 2.25
C ASP A 37 -6.02 9.39 2.66
N TYR A 38 -6.24 8.31 1.90
CA TYR A 38 -5.61 7.01 2.17
C TYR A 38 -4.18 6.92 1.64
N PHE A 39 -3.91 7.61 0.55
CA PHE A 39 -2.61 7.65 -0.11
C PHE A 39 -2.18 9.11 -0.29
N PRO A 40 -1.87 9.84 0.80
CA PRO A 40 -1.41 11.21 0.71
C PRO A 40 -0.18 11.31 -0.21
N GLU A 41 -0.05 12.49 -0.80
CA GLU A 41 1.13 12.88 -1.57
C GLU A 41 2.36 12.81 -0.66
N LYS A 42 3.51 12.44 -1.24
CA LYS A 42 4.70 12.03 -0.49
C LYS A 42 5.10 13.07 0.55
N HIS A 43 5.18 12.65 1.81
CA HIS A 43 5.66 13.50 2.90
C HIS A 43 6.68 12.70 3.72
N GLY A 44 7.96 12.75 3.32
CA GLY A 44 9.09 12.33 4.16
C GLY A 44 9.64 10.92 3.93
N ASP A 45 10.44 10.46 4.90
CA ASP A 45 11.33 9.30 4.85
C ASP A 45 10.63 7.92 4.88
N ASP A 46 9.32 7.85 5.16
CA ASP A 46 8.57 6.58 5.29
C ASP A 46 8.12 5.99 3.94
N ASP A 47 8.77 6.39 2.84
CA ASP A 47 8.42 6.00 1.46
C ASP A 47 8.79 4.54 1.13
N TRP A 48 9.53 3.86 2.02
CA TRP A 48 9.96 2.46 1.87
C TRP A 48 8.78 1.48 1.72
N VAL A 49 7.60 1.82 2.25
CA VAL A 49 6.40 0.98 2.15
C VAL A 49 5.85 0.96 0.72
N ARG A 50 6.02 2.05 -0.03
CA ARG A 50 5.56 2.15 -1.43
C ARG A 50 6.64 1.75 -2.43
N ASP A 51 7.89 2.05 -2.13
CA ASP A 51 9.04 1.64 -2.93
C ASP A 51 10.19 1.17 -2.04
N PRO A 52 10.23 -0.12 -1.66
CA PRO A 52 11.24 -0.65 -0.74
C PRO A 52 12.65 -0.68 -1.34
N PHE A 53 12.79 -0.45 -2.65
CA PHE A 53 14.09 -0.47 -3.35
C PHE A 53 14.46 0.89 -3.96
N GLY A 54 13.59 1.90 -3.83
CA GLY A 54 13.82 3.25 -4.36
C GLY A 54 14.76 4.10 -3.52
N VAL A 55 15.23 3.58 -2.38
CA VAL A 55 16.22 4.25 -1.53
C VAL A 55 17.60 4.14 -2.17
N GLU A 56 18.24 5.29 -2.42
CA GLU A 56 19.66 5.35 -2.83
C GLU A 56 20.54 4.92 -1.65
N MET A 57 20.96 3.65 -1.62
CA MET A 57 21.81 3.10 -0.55
C MET A 57 23.11 3.89 -0.37
N GLU A 58 23.65 4.47 -1.44
CA GLU A 58 24.87 5.28 -1.41
C GLU A 58 24.72 6.58 -0.62
N SER A 59 23.49 7.06 -0.43
CA SER A 59 23.18 8.25 0.38
C SER A 59 22.94 7.94 1.86
N VAL A 60 22.72 6.67 2.20
CA VAL A 60 22.40 6.23 3.56
C VAL A 60 23.69 6.01 4.34
N THR A 61 24.04 6.97 5.20
CA THR A 61 25.10 6.79 6.18
C THR A 61 24.51 6.31 7.50
N LEU A 62 24.80 5.07 7.88
CA LEU A 62 24.41 4.55 9.18
C LEU A 62 25.40 5.03 10.26
N PRO A 63 24.92 5.37 11.47
CA PRO A 63 25.79 5.52 12.62
C PRO A 63 26.59 4.23 12.86
N SER A 64 27.86 4.37 13.26
CA SER A 64 28.77 3.23 13.50
C SER A 64 28.21 2.16 14.47
N ASN A 65 27.38 2.58 15.43
CA ASN A 65 26.64 1.68 16.31
C ASN A 65 25.68 0.75 15.54
N GLU A 66 24.91 1.30 14.61
CA GLU A 66 23.91 0.55 13.84
C GLU A 66 24.57 -0.38 12.81
N GLU A 67 25.66 0.07 12.18
CA GLU A 67 26.50 -0.80 11.35
C GLU A 67 27.01 -2.01 12.13
N SER A 68 27.51 -1.78 13.36
CA SER A 68 28.01 -2.86 14.23
C SER A 68 26.91 -3.86 14.60
N GLN A 69 25.70 -3.38 14.89
CA GLN A 69 24.54 -4.24 15.18
C GLN A 69 24.13 -5.08 13.96
N LEU A 70 24.16 -4.51 12.75
CA LEU A 70 23.88 -5.25 11.52
C LEU A 70 24.92 -6.35 11.26
N VAL A 71 26.20 -6.06 11.51
CA VAL A 71 27.27 -7.05 11.42
C VAL A 71 27.00 -8.20 12.41
N GLU A 72 26.70 -7.90 13.67
CA GLU A 72 26.37 -8.92 14.68
C GLU A 72 25.17 -9.78 14.27
N LEU A 73 24.09 -9.18 13.77
CA LEU A 73 22.90 -9.89 13.26
C LEU A 73 23.24 -10.78 12.06
N SER A 74 24.08 -10.30 11.14
CA SER A 74 24.51 -11.08 9.96
C SER A 74 25.37 -12.29 10.35
N CYS A 75 26.13 -12.16 11.43
CA CYS A 75 26.95 -13.22 12.00
C CYS A 75 26.12 -14.21 12.84
N ASP A 76 24.89 -13.87 13.24
CA ASP A 76 24.00 -14.72 14.02
C ASP A 76 23.32 -15.79 13.13
N ARG A 77 24.14 -16.59 12.43
CA ARG A 77 23.66 -17.59 11.47
C ARG A 77 22.94 -18.78 12.10
N ASN A 78 22.88 -18.92 13.43
CA ASN A 78 22.14 -19.96 14.17
C ASN A 78 22.32 -19.81 15.69
N LYS A 79 21.50 -19.03 16.39
CA LYS A 79 21.20 -19.33 17.81
C LYS A 79 19.99 -20.24 17.87
N LYS A 80 20.24 -21.55 17.75
CA LYS A 80 19.35 -22.54 18.33
C LYS A 80 19.18 -22.16 19.80
N HIS A 81 17.96 -21.84 20.25
CA HIS A 81 17.63 -21.68 21.66
C HIS A 81 18.21 -22.86 22.47
N PRO A 82 19.23 -22.68 23.32
CA PRO A 82 19.68 -23.72 24.22
C PRO A 82 19.14 -23.40 25.60
N GLN A 83 17.83 -23.26 25.78
CA GLN A 83 17.20 -23.15 27.10
C GLN A 83 15.74 -23.63 27.06
N LEU A 84 15.54 -24.92 26.82
CA LEU A 84 14.37 -25.68 27.28
C LEU A 84 14.88 -27.09 27.61
N SER A 85 15.80 -27.14 28.58
CA SER A 85 16.22 -28.37 29.24
C SER A 85 16.35 -28.05 30.73
N HIS A 86 15.21 -28.05 31.41
CA HIS A 86 15.12 -28.35 32.83
C HIS A 86 13.86 -29.16 33.10
#